data_AF-A0A7K0WZP6-F1
#
_entry.id   AF-A0A7K0WZP6-F1
#
_cell.length_a   1.000
_cell.length_b   1.000
_cell.length_c   1.000
_cell.angle_alpha   90.00
_cell.angle_beta   90.00
_cell.angle_gamma   90.00
#
_symmetry.space_group_name_H-M   'P 1'
#
loop_
_entity.id
_entity.type
_entity.pdbx_description
1 polymer ?
#
loop_
_entity_poly.entity_id
_entity_poly.type
_entity_poly.pdbx_seq_one_letter_code
_entity_poly.pdbx_strand_id
1 'polypeptide(L)'
;MIDRLRDEDHPVLTGLVALVAVGLVVGLVLGGVALGATRVLGVGGEDTSATASDDVDFFLPKPSPTDGPSGPLITLAPEDGGSSESASTEPEPEETEEAEDAEGEITLTVGQASVGVMQNIDLTGVYPGGEGAVLQVQKFSGGWQDFPVTAVVSNETFATYVQTSTQGVNRFRVVDNDSGVTSNEIKVTVG
;
A
#
# COMPACT_ATOMS: atom_id res chain seq x y z
N MET A 1 29.20 -52.63 -12.61
CA MET A 1 29.34 -52.31 -11.18
C MET A 1 29.52 -50.81 -11.10
N ILE A 2 28.43 -50.08 -11.30
CA ILE A 2 28.40 -48.62 -11.37
C ILE A 2 27.28 -48.19 -10.42
N ASP A 3 27.56 -47.13 -9.67
CA ASP A 3 26.70 -46.43 -8.72
C ASP A 3 26.37 -47.11 -7.38
N ARG A 4 27.29 -46.86 -6.43
CA ARG A 4 26.99 -46.69 -4.99
C ARG A 4 27.94 -45.64 -4.41
N LEU A 5 27.69 -44.37 -4.70
CA LEU A 5 28.16 -43.27 -3.87
C LEU A 5 26.89 -42.60 -3.35
N ARG A 6 26.33 -43.14 -2.26
CA ARG A 6 26.17 -42.36 -1.02
C ARG A 6 25.44 -41.03 -1.27
N ASP A 7 24.13 -41.12 -1.48
CA ASP A 7 23.23 -40.05 -1.10
C ASP A 7 23.10 -40.09 0.43
N GLU A 8 23.93 -39.31 1.12
CA GLU A 8 23.61 -38.86 2.46
C GLU A 8 22.57 -37.74 2.31
N ASP A 9 21.35 -37.97 2.83
CA ASP A 9 20.19 -37.07 2.77
C ASP A 9 20.46 -35.74 3.50
N HIS A 10 21.19 -34.83 2.84
CA HIS A 10 21.44 -33.48 3.31
C HIS A 10 20.85 -32.48 2.32
N PRO A 11 19.51 -32.29 2.32
CA PRO A 11 18.80 -31.48 1.33
C PRO A 11 19.29 -30.02 1.30
N VAL A 12 19.73 -29.50 2.45
CA VAL A 12 20.34 -28.17 2.54
C VAL A 12 21.75 -28.11 1.94
N LEU A 13 22.55 -29.16 2.11
CA LEU A 13 23.92 -29.22 1.59
C LEU A 13 23.91 -29.40 0.07
N THR A 14 23.03 -30.27 -0.45
CA THR A 14 22.82 -30.46 -1.89
C THR A 14 22.26 -29.20 -2.54
N GLY A 15 21.32 -28.52 -1.87
CA GLY A 15 20.81 -27.21 -2.29
C GLY A 15 21.90 -26.14 -2.37
N LEU A 16 22.77 -26.05 -1.36
CA LEU A 16 23.89 -25.09 -1.35
C LEU A 16 24.91 -25.38 -2.46
N VAL A 17 25.28 -26.64 -2.67
CA VAL A 17 26.19 -27.04 -3.75
C VAL A 17 25.57 -26.72 -5.11
N ALA A 18 24.28 -27.01 -5.30
CA ALA A 18 23.56 -26.68 -6.53
C ALA A 18 23.52 -25.17 -6.78
N LEU A 19 23.26 -24.35 -5.75
CA LEU A 19 23.25 -22.89 -5.85
C LEU A 19 24.62 -22.35 -6.28
N VAL A 20 25.70 -22.84 -5.66
CA VAL A 20 27.08 -22.44 -6.02
C VAL A 20 27.41 -22.83 -7.46
N ALA A 21 27.03 -24.04 -7.89
CA ALA A 21 27.27 -24.50 -9.26
C ALA A 21 26.52 -23.65 -10.29
N VAL A 22 25.23 -23.35 -10.04
CA VAL A 22 24.43 -22.48 -10.91
C VAL A 22 25.00 -21.06 -10.95
N GLY A 23 25.38 -20.51 -9.80
CA GLY A 23 25.98 -19.18 -9.70
C GLY A 23 27.28 -19.05 -10.50
N LEU A 24 28.14 -20.06 -10.47
CA LEU A 24 29.37 -20.07 -11.27
C LEU A 24 29.09 -20.10 -12.77
N VAL A 25 28.10 -20.88 -13.22
CA VAL A 25 27.75 -20.97 -14.64
C VAL A 25 27.18 -19.65 -15.14
N VAL A 26 26.20 -19.09 -14.43
CA VAL A 26 25.56 -17.82 -14.81
C VAL A 26 26.56 -16.66 -14.74
N GLY A 27 27.38 -16.62 -13.69
CA GLY A 27 28.43 -15.62 -13.53
C GLY A 27 29.48 -15.67 -14.64
N LEU A 28 29.89 -16.87 -15.08
CA LEU A 28 30.84 -17.03 -16.18
C LEU A 28 30.22 -16.57 -17.51
N VAL A 29 28.95 -16.89 -17.78
CA VAL A 29 28.26 -16.47 -19.00
C VAL A 29 28.12 -14.95 -19.06
N LEU A 30 27.58 -14.34 -18.00
CA LEU A 30 27.37 -12.88 -17.97
C LEU A 30 28.71 -12.12 -17.91
N GLY A 31 29.66 -12.58 -17.10
CA GLY A 31 31.00 -12.00 -17.01
C GLY A 31 31.78 -12.12 -18.33
N GLY A 32 31.68 -13.27 -19.00
CA GLY A 32 32.28 -13.48 -20.32
C GLY A 32 31.73 -12.53 -21.38
N VAL A 33 30.41 -12.31 -21.39
CA VAL A 33 29.76 -11.35 -22.31
C VAL A 33 30.17 -9.91 -22.03
N ALA A 34 30.19 -9.48 -20.75
CA ALA A 34 30.58 -8.11 -20.38
C ALA A 34 32.05 -7.81 -20.74
N LEU A 35 32.97 -8.74 -20.46
CA LEU A 35 34.38 -8.59 -20.85
C LEU A 35 34.58 -8.64 -22.38
N GLY A 36 33.74 -9.40 -23.10
CA GLY A 36 33.72 -9.38 -24.56
C GLY A 36 33.25 -8.04 -25.14
N ALA A 37 32.20 -7.44 -24.56
CA ALA A 37 31.62 -6.19 -25.03
C ALA A 37 32.55 -4.98 -24.80
N THR A 38 33.23 -4.92 -23.65
CA THR A 38 34.16 -3.81 -23.32
C THR A 38 35.37 -3.72 -24.25
N ARG A 39 35.83 -4.85 -24.83
CA ARG A 39 36.89 -4.83 -25.86
C ARG A 39 36.42 -4.32 -27.22
N VAL A 40 35.13 -4.38 -27.53
CA VAL A 40 34.58 -3.97 -28.84
C VAL A 40 34.06 -2.53 -28.81
N LEU A 41 33.54 -2.06 -27.67
CA LEU A 41 32.84 -0.76 -27.62
C LEU A 41 33.64 0.42 -27.06
N GLY A 42 34.86 0.22 -26.56
CA GLY A 42 35.84 1.29 -26.23
C GLY A 42 35.26 2.69 -26.02
N VAL A 43 34.52 2.91 -24.93
CA VAL A 43 33.99 4.24 -24.55
C VAL A 43 34.22 4.43 -23.07
N GLY A 44 35.16 5.31 -22.78
CA GLY A 44 35.38 5.93 -21.48
C GLY A 44 35.16 7.43 -21.60
N GLY A 45 34.58 8.00 -20.55
CA GLY A 45 34.58 9.43 -20.22
C GLY A 45 33.48 10.25 -20.88
N GLU A 46 32.99 11.33 -20.29
CA GLU A 46 33.12 11.92 -18.95
C GLU A 46 32.15 13.12 -18.98
N ASP A 47 31.47 13.36 -17.86
CA ASP A 47 30.91 14.60 -17.32
C ASP A 47 30.43 15.73 -18.24
N THR A 48 29.17 16.12 -18.05
CA THR A 48 28.71 17.48 -18.34
C THR A 48 27.91 18.00 -17.16
N SER A 49 28.58 18.65 -16.20
CA SER A 49 27.91 19.41 -15.15
C SER A 49 27.37 20.73 -15.70
N ALA A 50 26.08 20.94 -15.48
CA ALA A 50 25.29 22.08 -15.91
C ALA A 50 25.65 23.38 -15.16
N THR A 51 25.58 24.51 -15.86
CA THR A 51 25.51 25.85 -15.25
C THR A 51 24.04 26.28 -15.26
N ALA A 52 23.39 26.30 -14.10
CA ALA A 52 22.10 26.95 -13.93
C ALA A 52 22.34 28.47 -13.77
N SER A 53 21.59 29.28 -14.52
CA SER A 53 21.60 30.74 -14.38
C SER A 53 20.45 31.15 -13.46
N ASP A 54 20.79 31.68 -12.29
CA ASP A 54 19.88 32.28 -11.32
C ASP A 54 19.46 33.69 -11.77
N ASP A 55 18.33 33.79 -12.47
CA ASP A 55 17.60 35.06 -12.64
C ASP A 55 16.13 34.76 -12.97
N VAL A 56 15.35 34.42 -11.96
CA VAL A 56 13.89 34.36 -12.06
C VAL A 56 13.29 35.24 -10.96
N ASP A 57 13.04 36.49 -11.31
CA ASP A 57 12.34 37.44 -10.43
C ASP A 57 10.84 37.10 -10.46
N PHE A 58 10.34 36.46 -9.40
CA PHE A 58 8.94 36.07 -9.26
C PHE A 58 8.13 37.23 -8.65
N PHE A 59 7.17 37.77 -9.41
CA PHE A 59 6.31 38.86 -8.94
C PHE A 59 5.13 38.31 -8.13
N LEU A 60 5.08 38.60 -6.84
CA LEU A 60 3.94 38.25 -5.98
C LEU A 60 2.91 39.39 -5.95
N PRO A 61 1.67 39.19 -6.45
CA PRO A 61 0.61 40.17 -6.33
C PRO A 61 0.20 40.34 -4.86
N LYS A 62 -0.16 41.57 -4.48
CA LYS A 62 -0.61 41.87 -3.12
C LYS A 62 -2.04 41.32 -2.92
N PRO A 63 -2.30 40.56 -1.84
CA PRO A 63 -3.64 40.07 -1.57
C PRO A 63 -4.57 41.23 -1.18
N SER A 64 -5.83 41.16 -1.61
CA SER A 64 -6.90 42.02 -1.12
C SER A 64 -7.74 41.28 -0.07
N PRO A 65 -8.30 41.98 0.94
CA PRO A 65 -9.22 41.38 1.90
C PRO A 65 -10.46 40.84 1.17
N THR A 66 -10.86 39.62 1.49
CA THR A 66 -12.16 39.07 1.09
C THR A 66 -13.20 39.41 2.15
N ASP A 67 -14.41 39.76 1.71
CA ASP A 67 -15.55 39.91 2.62
C ASP A 67 -15.82 38.58 3.35
N GLY A 68 -15.97 38.67 4.67
CA GLY A 68 -16.28 37.51 5.52
C GLY A 68 -17.68 36.96 5.22
N PRO A 69 -17.97 35.70 5.61
CA PRO A 69 -19.26 35.07 5.34
C PRO A 69 -20.40 35.89 5.97
N SER A 70 -21.26 36.46 5.13
CA SER A 70 -22.52 37.10 5.53
C SER A 70 -23.60 36.02 5.62
N GLY A 71 -23.50 35.18 6.64
CA GLY A 71 -24.47 34.13 6.94
C GLY A 71 -24.42 33.78 8.42
N PRO A 72 -25.49 33.18 8.98
CA PRO A 72 -25.48 32.77 10.36
C PRO A 72 -24.38 31.74 10.59
N LEU A 73 -23.53 31.96 11.59
CA LEU A 73 -22.56 30.99 12.05
C LEU A 73 -23.35 29.85 12.71
N ILE A 74 -23.38 28.66 12.09
CA ILE A 74 -23.86 27.45 12.76
C ILE A 74 -22.84 27.14 13.86
N THR A 75 -23.11 27.63 15.06
CA THR A 75 -22.40 27.25 16.28
C THR A 75 -23.03 25.94 16.75
N LEU A 76 -22.27 24.84 16.80
CA LEU A 76 -22.75 23.58 17.37
C LEU A 76 -22.97 23.77 18.88
N ALA A 77 -24.21 24.03 19.28
CA ALA A 77 -24.69 23.88 20.65
C ALA A 77 -25.90 22.91 20.64
N PRO A 78 -26.03 22.00 21.61
CA PRO A 78 -27.03 20.95 21.56
C PRO A 78 -28.42 21.52 21.90
N GLU A 79 -29.41 21.22 21.07
CA GLU A 79 -30.81 21.53 21.29
C GLU A 79 -31.63 20.24 21.44
N ASP A 80 -32.22 20.07 22.62
CA ASP A 80 -33.16 19.02 22.97
C ASP A 80 -34.55 19.29 22.36
N GLY A 81 -35.02 18.36 21.52
CA GLY A 81 -36.42 17.89 21.52
C GLY A 81 -37.35 18.32 20.37
N GLY A 82 -37.83 17.35 19.58
CA GLY A 82 -39.05 17.55 18.75
C GLY A 82 -39.32 16.60 17.57
N SER A 83 -39.32 15.28 17.80
CA SER A 83 -39.82 14.14 17.01
C SER A 83 -40.40 14.31 15.57
N SER A 84 -39.86 13.51 14.65
CA SER A 84 -40.65 12.70 13.72
C SER A 84 -39.98 11.35 13.51
N GLU A 85 -40.75 10.30 13.79
CA GLU A 85 -40.36 8.90 13.77
C GLU A 85 -39.95 8.44 12.36
N SER A 86 -38.76 7.89 12.24
CA SER A 86 -38.42 6.88 11.23
C SER A 86 -37.42 5.96 11.90
N ALA A 87 -37.83 4.70 12.06
CA ALA A 87 -37.10 3.66 12.76
C ALA A 87 -35.67 3.54 12.20
N SER A 88 -34.72 4.13 12.92
CA SER A 88 -33.30 3.90 12.69
C SER A 88 -32.96 2.65 13.48
N THR A 89 -32.93 1.52 12.79
CA THR A 89 -32.31 0.30 13.31
C THR A 89 -30.87 0.65 13.65
N GLU A 90 -30.59 0.78 14.95
CA GLU A 90 -29.25 0.71 15.51
C GLU A 90 -28.59 -0.56 14.94
N PRO A 91 -27.50 -0.47 14.16
CA PRO A 91 -26.68 -1.65 13.97
C PRO A 91 -26.07 -1.91 15.35
N GLU A 92 -26.53 -2.98 15.97
CA GLU A 92 -25.79 -3.69 16.99
C GLU A 92 -24.34 -3.79 16.50
N PRO A 93 -23.33 -3.38 17.29
CA PRO A 93 -21.96 -3.65 16.92
C PRO A 93 -21.84 -5.17 16.86
N GLU A 94 -21.84 -5.73 15.65
CA GLU A 94 -21.41 -7.10 15.48
C GLU A 94 -19.99 -7.14 16.01
N GLU A 95 -19.85 -7.89 17.09
CA GLU A 95 -18.65 -8.34 17.77
C GLU A 95 -17.49 -8.39 16.78
N THR A 96 -16.70 -7.32 16.77
CA THR A 96 -15.36 -7.34 16.20
C THR A 96 -14.67 -8.47 16.95
N GLU A 97 -14.50 -9.61 16.28
CA GLU A 97 -13.59 -10.65 16.76
C GLU A 97 -12.29 -9.92 17.09
N GLU A 98 -11.97 -9.83 18.38
CA GLU A 98 -10.68 -9.33 18.87
C GLU A 98 -9.62 -10.20 18.19
N ALA A 99 -9.03 -9.68 17.12
CA ALA A 99 -7.84 -10.24 16.54
C ALA A 99 -6.78 -10.13 17.63
N GLU A 100 -6.35 -11.28 18.15
CA GLU A 100 -5.19 -11.35 19.02
C GLU A 100 -4.07 -10.55 18.37
N ASP A 101 -3.57 -9.53 19.06
CA ASP A 101 -2.37 -8.76 18.70
C ASP A 101 -1.21 -9.74 18.42
N ALA A 102 -1.04 -10.19 17.19
CA ALA A 102 0.23 -10.76 16.78
C ALA A 102 1.12 -9.57 16.40
N GLU A 103 2.21 -9.43 17.15
CA GLU A 103 3.17 -8.35 17.00
C GLU A 103 3.65 -8.25 15.53
N GLY A 104 3.34 -7.14 14.86
CA GLY A 104 3.71 -6.89 13.46
C GLY A 104 2.61 -7.20 12.42
N GLU A 105 1.39 -7.52 12.84
CA GLU A 105 0.25 -7.63 11.92
C GLU A 105 -0.28 -6.26 11.50
N ILE A 106 -0.77 -6.18 10.26
CA ILE A 106 -1.40 -4.99 9.72
C ILE A 106 -2.88 -4.99 10.16
N THR A 107 -3.32 -3.97 10.87
CA THR A 107 -4.75 -3.80 11.18
C THR A 107 -5.36 -2.78 10.24
N LEU A 108 -6.50 -3.11 9.65
CA LEU A 108 -7.27 -2.28 8.74
C LEU A 108 -8.67 -2.00 9.33
N THR A 109 -9.06 -0.74 9.28
CA THR A 109 -10.35 -0.22 9.70
C THR A 109 -10.96 0.62 8.59
N VAL A 110 -12.29 0.69 8.56
CA VAL A 110 -13.04 1.52 7.63
C VAL A 110 -13.76 2.63 8.39
N GLY A 111 -13.74 3.86 7.85
CA GLY A 111 -14.45 4.99 8.46
C GLY A 111 -15.98 4.89 8.36
N GLN A 112 -16.49 4.13 7.39
CA GLN A 112 -17.91 4.03 7.05
C GLN A 112 -18.24 2.63 6.48
N ALA A 113 -19.17 1.92 7.15
CA ALA A 113 -19.58 0.57 6.74
C ALA A 113 -20.54 0.55 5.53
N SER A 114 -21.13 1.70 5.18
CA SER A 114 -22.02 1.86 4.03
C SER A 114 -21.80 3.20 3.34
N VAL A 115 -21.73 3.19 2.01
CA VAL A 115 -21.46 4.38 1.19
C VAL A 115 -22.31 4.40 -0.09
N GLY A 116 -22.50 5.61 -0.65
CA GLY A 116 -23.08 5.75 -1.98
C GLY A 116 -22.16 5.20 -3.08
N VAL A 117 -22.74 4.96 -4.26
CA VAL A 117 -21.97 4.57 -5.46
C VAL A 117 -20.95 5.66 -5.80
N MET A 118 -19.68 5.27 -6.06
CA MET A 118 -18.55 6.19 -6.32
C MET A 118 -18.20 7.14 -5.16
N GLN A 119 -18.80 6.97 -3.98
CA GLN A 119 -18.40 7.72 -2.80
C GLN A 119 -17.05 7.21 -2.26
N ASN A 120 -16.31 8.09 -1.61
CA ASN A 120 -15.07 7.73 -0.93
C ASN A 120 -15.36 6.76 0.21
N ILE A 121 -14.58 5.68 0.25
CA ILE A 121 -14.48 4.75 1.37
C ILE A 121 -13.11 4.99 1.99
N ASP A 122 -13.10 5.63 3.16
CA ASP A 122 -11.86 5.93 3.86
C ASP A 122 -11.36 4.68 4.59
N LEU A 123 -10.10 4.35 4.32
CA LEU A 123 -9.39 3.20 4.86
C LEU A 123 -8.26 3.71 5.73
N THR A 124 -8.22 3.25 6.97
CA THR A 124 -7.17 3.63 7.94
C THR A 124 -6.67 2.40 8.65
N GLY A 125 -5.45 2.44 9.15
CA GLY A 125 -4.92 1.30 9.89
C GLY A 125 -3.60 1.57 10.56
N VAL A 126 -3.13 0.54 11.26
CA VAL A 126 -1.83 0.51 11.93
C VAL A 126 -1.00 -0.61 11.34
N TYR A 127 0.31 -0.37 11.22
CA TYR A 127 1.30 -1.38 10.86
C TYR A 127 2.55 -1.19 11.71
N PRO A 128 2.59 -1.81 12.90
CA PRO A 128 3.75 -1.76 13.78
C PRO A 128 5.00 -2.29 13.08
N GLY A 129 6.11 -1.55 13.15
CA GLY A 129 7.36 -1.92 12.46
C GLY A 129 7.35 -1.84 10.93
N GLY A 130 6.25 -1.37 10.31
CA GLY A 130 6.09 -1.22 8.87
C GLY A 130 6.46 0.16 8.32
N GLU A 131 7.27 0.95 9.04
CA GLU A 131 7.56 2.34 8.66
C GLU A 131 8.14 2.46 7.25
N GLY A 132 7.51 3.30 6.41
CA GLY A 132 7.91 3.48 5.02
C GLY A 132 7.46 2.37 4.05
N ALA A 133 6.78 1.32 4.54
CA ALA A 133 6.24 0.27 3.69
C ALA A 133 5.16 0.81 2.75
N VAL A 134 5.08 0.22 1.56
CA VAL A 134 4.08 0.56 0.54
C VAL A 134 3.01 -0.54 0.53
N LEU A 135 1.85 -0.20 1.08
CA LEU A 135 0.70 -1.10 1.15
C LEU A 135 -0.13 -1.01 -0.13
N GLN A 136 -0.39 -2.16 -0.73
CA GLN A 136 -1.28 -2.34 -1.87
C GLN A 136 -2.68 -2.66 -1.38
N VAL A 137 -3.67 -1.85 -1.76
CA VAL A 137 -5.08 -2.18 -1.49
C VAL A 137 -5.50 -3.31 -2.42
N GLN A 138 -6.18 -4.31 -1.88
CA GLN A 138 -6.77 -5.40 -2.66
C GLN A 138 -8.28 -5.45 -2.45
N LYS A 139 -9.00 -5.80 -3.50
CA LYS A 139 -10.45 -6.01 -3.50
C LYS A 139 -10.75 -7.48 -3.80
N PHE A 140 -11.71 -8.05 -3.09
CA PHE A 140 -12.18 -9.40 -3.38
C PHE A 140 -13.20 -9.41 -4.54
N SER A 141 -12.91 -10.17 -5.59
CA SER A 141 -13.81 -10.43 -6.71
C SER A 141 -13.62 -11.85 -7.25
N GLY A 142 -14.12 -12.86 -6.52
CA GLY A 142 -13.85 -14.28 -6.80
C GLY A 142 -12.43 -14.74 -6.39
N GLY A 143 -11.61 -13.79 -5.94
CA GLY A 143 -10.26 -13.92 -5.42
C GLY A 143 -9.75 -12.52 -5.05
N TRP A 144 -8.62 -12.44 -4.37
CA TRP A 144 -7.99 -11.16 -4.06
C TRP A 144 -7.28 -10.59 -5.28
N GLN A 145 -7.59 -9.35 -5.62
CA GLN A 145 -7.03 -8.65 -6.77
C GLN A 145 -6.55 -7.26 -6.36
N ASP A 146 -5.47 -6.80 -6.99
CA ASP A 146 -4.96 -5.46 -6.73
C ASP A 146 -5.97 -4.41 -7.18
N PHE A 147 -6.31 -3.53 -6.26
CA PHE A 147 -7.09 -2.35 -6.50
C PHE A 147 -6.12 -1.19 -6.76
N PRO A 148 -6.33 -0.28 -7.72
CA PRO A 148 -5.33 0.69 -8.14
C PRO A 148 -5.15 1.86 -7.14
N VAL A 149 -4.90 1.54 -5.86
CA VAL A 149 -4.70 2.44 -4.74
C VAL A 149 -3.62 1.85 -3.84
N THR A 150 -2.67 2.68 -3.45
CA THR A 150 -1.63 2.35 -2.49
C THR A 150 -1.69 3.29 -1.29
N ALA A 151 -1.10 2.87 -0.18
CA ALA A 151 -0.89 3.69 1.01
C ALA A 151 0.57 3.55 1.46
N VAL A 152 1.13 4.64 1.99
CA VAL A 152 2.47 4.62 2.60
C VAL A 152 2.28 4.66 4.10
N VAL A 153 3.00 3.79 4.81
CA VAL A 153 3.00 3.78 6.28
C VAL A 153 3.88 4.91 6.79
N SER A 154 3.34 5.72 7.71
CA SER A 154 4.09 6.74 8.43
C SER A 154 3.64 6.80 9.89
N ASN A 155 4.61 6.90 10.80
CA ASN A 155 4.38 6.80 12.24
C ASN A 155 3.60 5.52 12.59
N GLU A 156 3.95 4.41 11.94
CA GLU A 156 3.29 3.10 12.13
C GLU A 156 1.78 3.10 11.79
N THR A 157 1.29 4.12 11.09
CA THR A 157 -0.10 4.25 10.65
C THR A 157 -0.20 4.47 9.16
N PHE A 158 -1.35 4.20 8.58
CA PHE A 158 -1.63 4.52 7.19
C PHE A 158 -3.08 4.97 7.01
N ALA A 159 -3.29 5.80 6.00
CA ALA A 159 -4.61 6.24 5.59
C ALA A 159 -4.66 6.37 4.06
N THR A 160 -5.77 5.95 3.48
CA THR A 160 -6.05 6.08 2.04
C THR A 160 -7.56 6.05 1.81
N TYR A 161 -7.98 6.17 0.57
CA TYR A 161 -9.39 6.03 0.21
C TYR A 161 -9.55 5.25 -1.09
N VAL A 162 -10.67 4.56 -1.22
CA VAL A 162 -11.06 3.88 -2.45
C VAL A 162 -12.43 4.36 -2.92
N GLN A 163 -12.70 4.25 -4.21
CA GLN A 163 -14.00 4.52 -4.82
C GLN A 163 -14.35 3.35 -5.74
N THR A 164 -15.59 2.86 -5.65
CA THR A 164 -16.03 1.71 -6.45
C THR A 164 -17.47 1.90 -6.90
N SER A 165 -17.76 1.46 -8.14
CA SER A 165 -19.11 1.47 -8.70
C SER A 165 -19.80 0.12 -8.54
N THR A 166 -19.06 -0.89 -8.09
CA THR A 166 -19.61 -2.20 -7.74
C THR A 166 -20.50 -2.06 -6.53
N GLN A 167 -21.81 -2.23 -6.76
CA GLN A 167 -22.82 -2.18 -5.71
C GLN A 167 -22.81 -3.48 -4.87
N GLY A 168 -23.40 -3.41 -3.67
CA GLY A 168 -23.45 -4.50 -2.70
C GLY A 168 -22.24 -4.54 -1.77
N VAL A 169 -22.02 -5.71 -1.16
CA VAL A 169 -20.92 -5.92 -0.20
C VAL A 169 -19.60 -6.04 -0.96
N ASN A 170 -18.75 -5.04 -0.79
CA ASN A 170 -17.37 -5.02 -1.26
C ASN A 170 -16.44 -5.39 -0.12
N ARG A 171 -15.41 -6.17 -0.42
CA ARG A 171 -14.43 -6.59 0.58
C ARG A 171 -13.05 -6.09 0.20
N PHE A 172 -12.36 -5.52 1.18
CA PHE A 172 -11.04 -4.95 0.99
C PHE A 172 -10.07 -5.49 2.03
N ARG A 173 -8.80 -5.51 1.66
CA ARG A 173 -7.66 -5.71 2.57
C ARG A 173 -6.48 -4.91 2.04
N VAL A 174 -5.41 -4.81 2.83
CA VAL A 174 -4.13 -4.32 2.36
C VAL A 174 -3.06 -5.40 2.45
N VAL A 175 -2.04 -5.31 1.59
CA VAL A 175 -0.87 -6.17 1.60
C VAL A 175 0.39 -5.33 1.45
N ASP A 176 1.42 -5.62 2.24
CA ASP A 176 2.74 -5.04 2.02
C ASP A 176 3.38 -5.62 0.75
N ASN A 177 3.80 -4.76 -0.18
CA ASN A 177 4.43 -5.17 -1.43
C ASN A 177 5.76 -5.90 -1.23
N ASP A 178 6.50 -5.57 -0.17
CA ASP A 178 7.84 -6.11 0.05
C ASP A 178 7.79 -7.43 0.83
N SER A 179 7.07 -7.45 1.95
CA SER A 179 7.00 -8.62 2.84
C SER A 179 5.87 -9.60 2.51
N GLY A 180 4.83 -9.14 1.81
CA GLY A 180 3.61 -9.92 1.56
C GLY A 180 2.70 -10.08 2.78
N VAL A 181 2.98 -9.40 3.89
CA VAL A 181 2.12 -9.39 5.09
C VAL A 181 0.76 -8.78 4.72
N THR A 182 -0.32 -9.42 5.12
CA THR A 182 -1.70 -9.00 4.81
C THR A 182 -2.44 -8.54 6.04
N SER A 183 -3.35 -7.57 5.89
CA SER A 183 -4.28 -7.19 6.95
C SER A 183 -5.47 -8.15 7.08
N ASN A 184 -6.27 -7.93 8.13
CA ASN A 184 -7.65 -8.38 8.20
C ASN A 184 -8.49 -7.89 6.99
N GLU A 185 -9.59 -8.59 6.73
CA GLU A 185 -10.59 -8.22 5.72
C GLU A 185 -11.61 -7.25 6.34
N ILE A 186 -11.96 -6.20 5.59
CA ILE A 186 -13.09 -5.32 5.89
C ILE A 186 -14.19 -5.47 4.85
N LYS A 187 -15.44 -5.22 5.27
CA LYS A 187 -16.63 -5.29 4.42
C LYS A 187 -17.32 -3.94 4.38
N VAL A 188 -17.66 -3.48 3.18
CA VAL A 188 -18.31 -2.18 2.96
C VAL A 188 -19.48 -2.36 1.99
N THR A 189 -20.65 -1.88 2.37
CA THR A 189 -21.83 -1.90 1.50
C THR A 189 -21.85 -0.66 0.61
N VAL A 190 -22.03 -0.85 -0.69
CA VAL A 190 -22.08 0.24 -1.66
C VAL A 190 -23.44 0.24 -2.36
N GLY A 191 -24.16 1.35 -2.33
CA GLY A 191 -25.43 1.53 -3.04
C GLY A 191 -26.62 1.86 -2.16
#